data_AF-A0A842Q5X0-F1
#
_entry.id   AF-A0A842Q5X0-F1
#
_cell.length_a   1.000
_cell.length_b   1.000
_cell.length_c   1.000
_cell.angle_alpha   90.00
_cell.angle_beta   90.00
_cell.angle_gamma   90.00
#
_symmetry.space_group_name_H-M   'P 1'
#
loop_
_entity.id
_entity.type
_entity.pdbx_description
1 polymer ?
#
loop_
_entity_poly.entity_id
_entity_poly.type
_entity_poly.pdbx_seq_one_letter_code
_entity_poly.pdbx_strand_id
1 'polypeptide(L)'
;MYYGYRCYTKENEPLGWLYTFSCDTEYAWTNRDFHWCKRWKTERGAKKHFDSYNKRWQFKSQGGYLKIELMPEIIESEKSPQQRWNEANRDALYQAQENYNQKRPIISFRPKAELLEWLENERYKDDNGEPETDAALLNRKLEKLRQLEQQGF
;
A
#
# COMPACT_ATOMS: atom_id res chain seq x y z
N MET A 1 1.94 -9.46 1.39
CA MET A 1 1.43 -10.82 1.14
C MET A 1 -0.04 -10.76 0.69
N TYR A 2 -0.43 -11.51 -0.33
CA TYR A 2 -1.80 -11.51 -0.88
C TYR A 2 -2.33 -12.94 -1.02
N TYR A 3 -3.64 -13.11 -0.93
CA TYR A 3 -4.36 -14.33 -1.31
C TYR A 3 -4.92 -14.18 -2.71
N GLY A 4 -4.88 -15.24 -3.50
CA GLY A 4 -5.43 -15.27 -4.86
C GLY A 4 -6.12 -16.59 -5.15
N TYR A 5 -6.69 -16.71 -6.34
CA TYR A 5 -7.27 -17.96 -6.79
C TYR A 5 -6.28 -18.71 -7.69
N ARG A 6 -5.82 -19.86 -7.22
CA ARG A 6 -5.02 -20.81 -7.99
C ARG A 6 -5.95 -21.66 -8.85
N CYS A 7 -5.72 -21.70 -10.15
CA CYS A 7 -6.47 -22.49 -11.11
C CYS A 7 -5.90 -23.91 -11.21
N TYR A 8 -6.80 -24.88 -11.21
CA TYR A 8 -6.53 -26.30 -11.41
C TYR A 8 -7.33 -26.85 -12.58
N THR A 9 -6.79 -27.87 -13.24
CA THR A 9 -7.55 -28.74 -14.16
C THR A 9 -8.49 -29.67 -13.38
N LYS A 10 -9.35 -30.40 -14.09
CA LYS A 10 -10.24 -31.41 -13.49
C LYS A 10 -9.43 -32.57 -12.89
N GLU A 11 -8.26 -32.84 -13.45
CA GLU A 11 -7.29 -33.86 -13.07
C GLU A 11 -6.37 -33.40 -11.92
N ASN A 12 -6.68 -32.25 -11.28
CA ASN A 12 -5.92 -31.68 -10.17
C ASN A 12 -4.51 -31.18 -10.55
N GLU A 13 -4.26 -30.87 -11.82
CA GLU A 13 -2.99 -30.27 -12.25
C GLU A 13 -3.02 -28.74 -12.06
N PRO A 14 -1.99 -28.13 -11.44
CA PRO A 14 -1.96 -26.69 -11.22
C PRO A 14 -1.63 -25.95 -12.53
N LEU A 15 -2.47 -24.99 -12.91
CA LEU A 15 -2.30 -24.18 -14.11
C LEU A 15 -1.59 -22.86 -13.81
N GLY A 16 -2.18 -22.03 -12.96
CA GLY A 16 -1.64 -20.71 -12.60
C GLY A 16 -2.62 -19.90 -11.78
N TRP A 17 -2.53 -18.57 -11.84
CA TRP A 17 -3.36 -17.67 -11.03
C TRP A 17 -4.43 -16.98 -11.86
N LEU A 18 -5.67 -16.97 -11.36
CA LEU A 18 -6.82 -16.43 -12.06
C LEU A 18 -6.72 -14.91 -12.26
N TYR A 19 -6.99 -14.45 -13.48
CA TYR A 19 -7.28 -13.06 -13.78
C TYR A 19 -8.52 -12.95 -14.68
N THR A 20 -9.11 -11.75 -14.74
CA THR A 20 -10.16 -11.42 -15.70
C THR A 20 -9.72 -10.27 -16.59
N PHE A 21 -10.18 -10.28 -17.83
CA PHE A 21 -10.00 -9.14 -18.73
C PHE A 21 -10.87 -7.95 -18.28
N SER A 22 -10.61 -6.76 -18.81
CA SER A 22 -11.27 -5.50 -18.42
C SER A 22 -12.79 -5.50 -18.53
N CYS A 23 -13.36 -6.43 -19.30
CA CYS A 23 -14.80 -6.66 -19.44
C CYS A 23 -15.41 -7.58 -18.36
N ASP A 24 -14.59 -8.17 -17.47
CA ASP A 24 -14.98 -9.16 -16.44
C ASP A 24 -15.77 -10.39 -16.95
N THR A 25 -15.84 -10.59 -18.28
CA THR A 25 -16.53 -11.72 -18.93
C THR A 25 -15.58 -12.86 -19.25
N GLU A 26 -14.31 -12.56 -19.53
CA GLU A 26 -13.30 -13.55 -19.88
C GLU A 26 -12.36 -13.84 -18.71
N TYR A 27 -12.24 -15.13 -18.37
CA TYR A 27 -11.44 -15.64 -17.26
C TYR A 27 -10.18 -16.31 -17.79
N ALA A 28 -8.98 -15.98 -17.35
CA ALA A 28 -7.76 -16.66 -17.79
C ALA A 28 -6.83 -16.86 -16.61
N TRP A 29 -5.67 -17.49 -16.84
CA TRP A 29 -4.67 -17.71 -15.81
C TRP A 29 -3.28 -17.31 -16.30
N THR A 30 -2.41 -16.92 -15.38
CA THR A 30 -1.00 -16.60 -15.65
C THR A 30 -0.10 -17.06 -14.50
N ASN A 31 1.17 -17.30 -14.82
CA ASN A 31 2.24 -17.56 -13.83
C ASN A 31 3.31 -16.46 -13.81
N ARG A 32 3.13 -15.40 -14.62
CA ARG A 32 4.15 -14.34 -14.80
C ARG A 32 3.65 -13.00 -14.28
N ASP A 33 2.45 -12.59 -14.69
CA ASP A 33 1.94 -11.23 -14.48
C ASP A 33 0.89 -11.18 -13.35
N PHE A 34 1.35 -11.36 -12.10
CA PHE A 34 0.46 -11.41 -10.93
C PHE A 34 -0.30 -10.11 -10.64
N HIS A 35 0.10 -8.99 -11.23
CA HIS A 35 -0.58 -7.70 -11.07
C HIS A 35 -1.99 -7.68 -11.69
N TRP A 36 -2.25 -8.52 -12.70
CA TRP A 36 -3.58 -8.69 -13.29
C TRP A 36 -4.46 -9.68 -12.52
N CYS A 37 -3.84 -10.54 -11.71
CA CYS A 37 -4.56 -11.58 -11.00
C CYS A 37 -5.51 -11.01 -9.95
N LYS A 38 -6.64 -11.69 -9.76
CA LYS A 38 -7.56 -11.39 -8.68
C LYS A 38 -6.86 -11.69 -7.34
N ARG A 39 -6.70 -10.65 -6.51
CA ARG A 39 -5.91 -10.69 -5.27
C ARG A 39 -6.61 -9.98 -4.12
N TRP A 40 -6.43 -10.50 -2.91
CA TRP A 40 -7.01 -9.98 -1.67
C TRP A 40 -5.98 -9.90 -0.56
N LYS A 41 -6.10 -8.89 0.31
CA LYS A 41 -5.23 -8.78 1.49
C LYS A 41 -5.48 -9.87 2.53
N THR A 42 -6.69 -10.43 2.56
CA THR A 42 -7.10 -11.44 3.56
C THR A 42 -7.80 -12.62 2.90
N GLU A 43 -7.63 -13.81 3.48
CA GLU A 43 -8.31 -15.03 3.02
C GLU A 43 -9.84 -14.89 3.09
N ARG A 44 -10.36 -14.22 4.13
CA ARG A 44 -11.79 -13.93 4.28
C ARG A 44 -12.33 -13.08 3.12
N GLY A 45 -11.55 -12.13 2.62
CA GLY A 45 -11.90 -11.32 1.46
C GLY A 45 -12.01 -12.16 0.18
N ALA A 46 -11.09 -13.09 -0.03
CA ALA A 46 -11.13 -14.04 -1.14
C ALA A 46 -12.34 -14.98 -1.02
N LYS A 47 -12.62 -15.54 0.17
CA LYS A 47 -13.77 -16.43 0.40
C LYS A 47 -15.12 -15.80 0.01
N LYS A 48 -15.31 -14.50 0.21
CA LYS A 48 -16.57 -13.79 -0.07
C LYS A 48 -17.05 -13.93 -1.51
N HIS A 49 -16.12 -14.01 -2.47
CA HIS A 49 -16.47 -14.05 -3.89
C HIS A 49 -16.14 -15.40 -4.55
N PHE A 50 -15.53 -16.32 -3.81
CA PHE A 50 -14.95 -17.54 -4.33
C PHE A 50 -15.93 -18.37 -5.17
N ASP A 51 -17.14 -18.64 -4.68
CA ASP A 51 -18.10 -19.50 -5.37
C ASP A 51 -18.50 -18.96 -6.76
N SER A 52 -18.63 -17.64 -6.90
CA SER A 52 -18.95 -17.00 -8.17
C SER A 52 -17.83 -17.21 -9.19
N TYR A 53 -16.58 -16.96 -8.76
CA TYR A 53 -15.40 -17.15 -9.59
C TYR A 53 -15.19 -18.63 -9.94
N ASN A 54 -15.35 -19.53 -8.98
CA ASN A 54 -15.14 -20.96 -9.15
C ASN A 54 -16.15 -21.58 -10.14
N LYS A 55 -17.44 -21.20 -10.05
CA LYS A 55 -18.46 -21.67 -11.01
C LYS A 55 -18.14 -21.23 -12.44
N ARG A 56 -17.73 -19.98 -12.63
CA ARG A 56 -17.37 -19.45 -13.96
C ARG A 56 -16.10 -20.12 -14.49
N TRP A 57 -15.13 -20.36 -13.62
CA TRP A 57 -13.91 -21.09 -13.98
C TRP A 57 -14.21 -22.55 -14.36
N GLN A 58 -15.05 -23.26 -13.59
CA GLN A 58 -15.50 -24.62 -13.89
C GLN A 58 -16.15 -24.72 -15.25
N PHE A 59 -17.01 -23.76 -15.60
CA PHE A 59 -17.62 -23.69 -16.92
C PHE A 59 -16.57 -23.48 -18.02
N LYS A 60 -15.66 -22.50 -17.86
CA LYS A 60 -14.64 -22.19 -18.87
C LYS A 60 -13.64 -23.35 -19.08
N SER A 61 -13.17 -23.92 -17.99
CA SER A 61 -12.08 -24.92 -17.98
C SER A 61 -12.58 -26.37 -18.14
N GLN A 62 -13.87 -26.56 -18.47
CA GLN A 62 -14.48 -27.87 -18.66
C GLN A 62 -14.34 -28.79 -17.43
N GLY A 63 -14.54 -28.23 -16.24
CA GLY A 63 -14.52 -28.96 -14.97
C GLY A 63 -13.27 -28.76 -14.10
N GLY A 64 -12.34 -27.88 -14.51
CA GLY A 64 -11.29 -27.38 -13.62
C GLY A 64 -11.86 -26.53 -12.49
N TYR A 65 -11.07 -26.24 -11.46
CA TYR A 65 -11.56 -25.59 -10.24
C TYR A 65 -10.51 -24.65 -9.65
N LEU A 66 -10.94 -23.82 -8.69
CA LEU A 66 -10.09 -22.85 -8.01
C LEU A 66 -9.77 -23.30 -6.58
N LYS A 67 -8.61 -22.89 -6.07
CA LYS A 67 -8.30 -22.88 -4.62
C LYS A 67 -7.84 -21.50 -4.19
N ILE A 68 -8.13 -21.14 -2.95
CA ILE A 68 -7.60 -19.91 -2.35
C ILE A 68 -6.22 -20.23 -1.79
N GLU A 69 -5.20 -19.57 -2.31
CA GLU A 69 -3.81 -19.82 -1.93
C GLU A 69 -3.05 -18.50 -1.74
N LEU A 70 -1.97 -18.57 -0.97
CA LEU A 70 -1.04 -17.46 -0.81
C LEU A 70 -0.31 -17.24 -2.13
N MET A 71 -0.42 -16.03 -2.67
CA MET A 71 0.26 -15.65 -3.88
C MET A 71 1.76 -15.46 -3.62
N PRO A 72 2.62 -15.75 -4.62
CA PRO A 72 4.02 -15.34 -4.59
C PRO A 72 4.13 -13.85 -4.28
N GLU A 73 5.22 -13.47 -3.62
CA GLU A 73 5.48 -12.05 -3.37
C GLU A 73 5.59 -11.31 -4.70
N ILE A 74 4.60 -10.45 -4.95
CA ILE A 74 4.65 -9.49 -6.03
C ILE A 74 5.64 -8.45 -5.54
N ILE A 75 6.90 -8.57 -5.97
CA ILE A 75 7.88 -7.52 -5.76
C ILE A 75 7.38 -6.35 -6.63
N GLU A 76 6.66 -5.40 -6.04
CA GLU A 76 6.36 -4.11 -6.64
C GLU A 76 7.69 -3.34 -6.76
N SER A 77 8.59 -3.82 -7.63
CA SER A 77 9.94 -3.31 -7.81
C SER A 77 9.99 -2.11 -8.74
N GLU A 78 8.88 -1.75 -9.38
CA GLU A 78 8.85 -0.64 -10.29
C GLU A 78 8.32 0.60 -9.58
N LYS A 79 9.25 1.42 -9.07
CA LYS A 79 9.00 2.84 -8.74
C LYS A 79 8.13 3.43 -9.85
N SER A 80 7.03 4.08 -9.48
CA SER A 80 6.13 4.69 -10.46
C SER A 80 6.91 5.66 -11.36
N PRO A 81 6.48 5.90 -12.60
CA PRO A 81 7.14 6.88 -13.48
C PRO A 81 7.33 8.24 -12.80
N GLN A 82 6.37 8.63 -11.94
CA GLN A 82 6.44 9.83 -11.14
C GLN A 82 7.48 9.75 -10.02
N GLN A 83 7.62 8.62 -9.33
CA GLN A 83 8.70 8.41 -8.35
C GLN A 83 10.08 8.44 -9.01
N ARG A 84 10.24 7.79 -10.18
CA ARG A 84 11.50 7.82 -10.95
C ARG A 84 11.84 9.24 -11.39
N TRP A 85 10.84 9.99 -11.86
CA TRP A 85 11.03 11.38 -12.26
C TRP A 85 11.37 12.28 -11.07
N ASN A 86 10.69 12.12 -9.93
CA ASN A 86 10.94 12.88 -8.71
C ASN A 86 12.35 12.66 -8.17
N GLU A 87 12.86 11.42 -8.23
CA GLU A 87 14.23 11.10 -7.83
C GLU A 87 15.27 11.71 -8.78
N ALA A 88 15.01 11.66 -10.09
CA ALA A 88 15.90 12.22 -11.10
C ALA A 88 15.88 13.76 -11.15
N ASN A 89 14.81 14.41 -10.68
CA ASN A 89 14.59 15.85 -10.76
C ASN A 89 14.38 16.48 -9.38
N ARG A 90 15.19 16.04 -8.41
CA ARG A 90 15.08 16.46 -7.01
C ARG A 90 15.24 17.98 -6.84
N ASP A 91 16.16 18.57 -7.61
CA ASP A 91 16.42 20.01 -7.58
C ASP A 91 15.26 20.83 -8.16
N ALA A 92 14.61 20.33 -9.22
CA ALA A 92 13.45 20.98 -9.82
C ALA A 92 12.24 20.97 -8.87
N LEU A 93 12.04 19.88 -8.11
CA LEU A 93 11.04 19.83 -7.05
C LEU A 93 11.34 20.83 -5.93
N TYR A 94 12.61 20.96 -5.54
CA TYR A 94 13.05 21.92 -4.53
C TYR A 94 12.77 23.37 -4.97
N GLN A 95 13.11 23.73 -6.20
CA GLN A 95 12.84 25.07 -6.73
C GLN A 95 11.34 25.34 -6.92
N ALA A 96 10.57 24.36 -7.40
CA ALA A 96 9.12 24.49 -7.49
C ALA A 96 8.49 24.69 -6.10
N GLN A 97 9.03 24.02 -5.09
CA GLN A 97 8.64 24.17 -3.70
C GLN A 97 8.97 25.57 -3.15
N GLU A 98 10.17 26.09 -3.38
CA GLU A 98 10.53 27.46 -3.00
C GLU A 98 9.64 28.51 -3.66
N ASN A 99 9.40 28.39 -4.96
CA ASN A 99 8.54 29.30 -5.72
C ASN A 99 7.07 29.26 -5.28
N TYR A 100 6.57 28.08 -4.90
CA TYR A 100 5.23 27.93 -4.34
C TYR A 100 5.11 28.58 -2.95
N ASN A 101 6.11 28.38 -2.09
CA ASN A 101 6.17 28.95 -0.74
C ASN A 101 6.22 30.49 -0.76
N GLN A 102 6.93 31.09 -1.72
CA GLN A 102 6.96 32.55 -1.89
C GLN A 102 5.58 33.14 -2.22
N LYS A 103 4.71 32.38 -2.91
CA LYS A 103 3.39 32.85 -3.38
C LYS A 103 2.25 32.60 -2.41
N ARG A 104 2.46 31.82 -1.34
CA ARG A 104 1.43 31.47 -0.34
C ARG A 104 1.99 31.61 1.08
N PRO A 105 1.91 32.80 1.69
CA PRO A 105 2.39 33.04 3.06
C PRO A 105 1.50 32.40 4.15
N ILE A 106 0.37 31.78 3.79
CA ILE A 106 -0.47 31.02 4.73
C ILE A 106 0.19 29.67 4.97
N ILE A 107 0.79 29.58 6.15
CA ILE A 107 1.61 28.53 6.75
C ILE A 107 0.96 27.15 6.57
N SER A 108 1.26 26.45 5.46
CA SER A 108 1.21 24.99 5.50
C SER A 108 2.35 24.56 6.42
N PHE A 109 2.02 24.18 7.66
CA PHE A 109 3.00 23.67 8.62
C PHE A 109 3.72 22.48 7.99
N ARG A 110 4.95 22.72 7.54
CA ARG A 110 5.84 21.72 6.94
C ARG A 110 7.20 21.87 7.62
N PRO A 111 7.47 21.08 8.66
CA PRO A 111 8.74 21.16 9.39
C PRO A 111 9.94 20.94 8.46
N LYS A 112 11.07 21.57 8.77
CA LYS A 112 12.35 21.28 8.12
C LYS A 112 12.72 19.80 8.33
N ALA A 113 13.50 19.22 7.43
CA ALA A 113 13.95 17.82 7.55
C ALA A 113 14.65 17.54 8.90
N GLU A 114 15.49 18.48 9.36
CA GLU A 114 16.16 18.42 10.66
C GLU A 114 15.16 18.37 11.84
N LEU A 115 14.04 19.09 11.74
CA LEU A 115 12.99 19.06 12.76
C LEU A 115 12.24 17.73 12.74
N LEU A 116 12.04 17.14 11.57
CA LEU A 116 11.42 15.81 11.45
C LEU A 116 12.31 14.72 12.06
N GLU A 117 13.62 14.77 11.78
CA GLU A 117 14.60 13.84 12.35
C GLU A 117 14.69 14.00 13.87
N TRP A 118 14.73 15.24 14.37
CA TRP A 118 14.68 15.50 15.81
C TRP A 118 13.39 14.99 16.45
N LEU A 119 12.23 15.20 15.81
CA LEU A 119 10.94 14.69 16.28
C LEU A 119 10.91 13.16 16.34
N GLU A 120 11.53 12.49 15.37
CA GLU A 120 11.64 11.02 15.33
C GLU A 120 12.51 10.48 16.49
N ASN A 121 13.63 11.15 16.77
CA ASN A 121 14.50 10.79 17.91
C ASN A 121 13.83 11.01 19.27
N GLU A 122 12.88 11.94 19.34
CA GLU A 122 12.12 12.23 20.55
C GLU A 122 10.97 11.25 20.80
N ARG A 123 10.72 10.30 19.90
CA ARG A 123 9.62 9.34 20.05
C ARG A 123 9.83 8.41 21.22
N TYR A 124 8.77 8.29 22.03
CA TYR A 124 8.71 7.28 23.06
C TYR A 124 8.27 5.95 22.46
N LYS A 125 8.71 4.85 23.10
CA LYS A 125 8.17 3.53 22.84
C LYS A 125 7.00 3.28 23.77
N ASP A 126 5.95 2.65 23.26
CA ASP A 126 4.84 2.17 24.06
C ASP A 126 5.24 0.93 24.88
N ASP A 127 4.31 0.44 25.70
CA ASP A 127 4.51 -0.75 26.54
C ASP A 127 4.74 -2.03 25.72
N ASN A 128 4.45 -2.01 24.42
CA ASN A 128 4.68 -3.11 23.47
C ASN A 128 6.01 -2.96 22.72
N GLY A 129 6.76 -1.87 22.93
CA GLY A 129 8.02 -1.57 22.26
C GLY A 129 7.88 -0.87 20.91
N GLU A 130 6.67 -0.52 20.49
CA GLU A 130 6.37 0.19 19.24
C GLU A 130 6.52 1.71 19.41
N PRO A 131 6.96 2.45 18.38
CA PRO A 131 7.10 3.90 18.47
C PRO A 131 5.74 4.61 18.61
N GLU A 132 5.70 5.68 19.40
CA GLU A 132 4.50 6.50 19.57
C GLU A 132 3.99 7.05 18.23
N THR A 133 2.66 7.20 18.09
CA THR A 133 2.06 7.75 16.87
C THR A 133 2.36 9.23 16.68
N ASP A 134 2.28 9.72 15.44
CA ASP A 134 2.51 11.14 15.09
C ASP A 134 1.59 12.08 15.89
N ALA A 135 0.33 11.69 16.05
CA ALA A 135 -0.65 12.48 16.79
C ALA A 135 -0.30 12.56 18.29
N ALA A 136 0.18 11.47 18.89
CA ALA A 136 0.60 11.43 20.29
C ALA A 136 1.83 12.32 20.54
N LEU A 137 2.85 12.21 19.67
CA LEU A 137 4.04 13.05 19.70
C LEU A 137 3.69 14.53 19.60
N LEU A 138 2.88 14.90 18.59
CA LEU A 138 2.49 16.30 18.37
C LEU A 138 1.71 16.87 19.55
N ASN A 139 0.73 16.14 20.09
CA ASN A 139 -0.03 16.57 21.26
C ASN A 139 0.87 16.76 22.49
N ARG A 140 1.83 15.86 22.71
CA ARG A 140 2.81 15.98 23.80
C ARG A 140 3.68 17.24 23.66
N LYS A 141 4.14 17.55 22.45
CA LYS A 141 4.94 18.76 22.19
C LYS A 141 4.13 20.03 22.35
N LEU A 142 2.89 20.06 21.85
CA LEU A 142 1.99 21.20 22.01
C LEU A 142 1.63 21.44 23.48
N GLU A 143 1.38 20.38 24.25
CA GLU A 143 1.11 20.48 25.68
C GLU A 143 2.32 21.04 26.45
N LYS A 144 3.54 20.60 26.10
CA LYS A 144 4.77 21.16 26.67
C LYS A 144 4.93 22.64 26.33
N LEU A 145 4.68 23.03 25.07
CA LEU A 145 4.73 24.44 24.67
C LEU A 145 3.71 25.27 25.45
N ARG A 146 2.48 24.79 25.58
CA ARG A 146 1.43 25.45 26.38
C ARG A 146 1.86 25.66 27.83
N GLN A 147 2.49 24.66 28.45
CA GLN A 147 2.98 24.76 29.83
C GLN A 147 4.12 25.78 29.96
N LEU A 148 5.04 25.82 28.99
CA LEU A 148 6.13 26.80 28.98
C LEU A 148 5.61 28.24 28.80
N GLU A 149 4.61 28.45 27.93
CA GLU A 149 3.95 29.74 27.77
C GLU A 149 3.21 30.17 29.06
N GLN A 150 2.53 29.23 29.73
CA GLN A 150 1.82 29.51 30.99
C GLN A 150 2.75 29.78 32.17
N GLN A 151 3.99 29.29 32.13
CA GLN A 151 5.00 29.52 33.17
C GLN A 151 5.75 30.86 33.00
N GLY A 152 5.37 31.68 32.02
CA GLY A 152 5.85 33.05 31.88
C GLY A 152 7.26 33.17 31.31
N PHE A 153 7.53 32.48 30.21
CA PHE A 153 8.56 32.93 29.26
C PHE A 153 8.04 34.06 28.37
#